data_AF-A0A956ENE9-F1
#
_entry.id   AF-A0A956ENE9-F1
#
_cell.length_a   1.000
_cell.length_b   1.000
_cell.length_c   1.000
_cell.angle_alpha   90.00
_cell.angle_beta   90.00
_cell.angle_gamma   90.00
#
_symmetry.space_group_name_H-M   'P 1'
#
loop_
_entity.id
_entity.type
_entity.pdbx_description
1 polymer ?
#
loop_
_entity_poly.entity_id
_entity_poly.type
_entity_poly.pdbx_seq_one_letter_code
_entity_poly.pdbx_strand_id
1 'polypeptide(L)'
;MANASLTTIAAVLAELEGLASGDWRLRLATGGPASAVLTRGRAKIAIVGPGGSAAPDVDIAVAFASPSELRPLVNRIAVERVLSHELPIDGERLRRIVGEALQLAVAVGQARLTDQLLDIGLALNHERDPQRVLAMLLSHAR
;
A
#
# COMPACT_ATOMS: atom_id res chain seq x y z
N MET A 1 -3.45 22.42 19.73
CA MET A 1 -3.58 21.13 20.43
C MET A 1 -2.21 20.49 20.41
N ALA A 2 -1.67 20.05 21.54
CA ALA A 2 -0.33 19.46 21.56
C ALA A 2 -0.32 18.18 20.70
N ASN A 3 0.55 18.14 19.68
CA ASN A 3 0.72 16.94 18.85
C ASN A 3 1.30 15.83 19.74
N ALA A 4 0.47 14.84 20.09
CA ALA A 4 0.94 13.68 20.83
C ALA A 4 1.98 12.94 19.98
N SER A 5 3.16 12.69 20.56
CA SER A 5 4.17 11.85 19.93
C SER A 5 3.74 10.39 20.01
N LEU A 6 3.61 9.75 18.85
CA LEU A 6 3.29 8.35 18.69
C LEU A 6 4.59 7.55 18.80
N THR A 7 4.73 6.78 19.87
CA THR A 7 5.96 6.04 20.20
C THR A 7 5.90 4.56 19.80
N THR A 8 4.71 4.07 19.46
CA THR A 8 4.47 2.64 19.15
C THR A 8 3.67 2.49 17.86
N ILE A 9 3.80 1.33 17.20
CA ILE A 9 2.95 0.99 16.06
C ILE A 9 1.47 0.97 16.44
N ALA A 10 1.12 0.53 17.65
CA ALA A 10 -0.26 0.53 18.12
C ALA A 10 -0.82 1.96 18.19
N ALA A 11 -0.03 2.93 18.67
CA ALA A 11 -0.43 4.33 18.68
C ALA A 11 -0.57 4.89 17.26
N VAL A 12 0.31 4.52 16.33
CA VAL A 12 0.18 4.87 14.91
C VAL A 12 -1.12 4.33 14.33
N LEU A 13 -1.44 3.05 14.54
CA LEU A 13 -2.65 2.43 14.03
C LEU A 13 -3.91 3.05 14.62
N ALA A 14 -3.92 3.36 15.92
CA ALA A 14 -5.04 4.03 16.59
C ALA A 14 -5.26 5.46 16.05
N GLU A 15 -4.19 6.23 15.83
CA GLU A 15 -4.28 7.56 15.22
C GLU A 15 -4.83 7.46 13.79
N LEU A 16 -4.38 6.50 12.99
CA LEU A 16 -4.91 6.28 11.64
C LEU A 16 -6.38 5.84 11.64
N GLU A 17 -6.80 5.04 12.62
CA GLU A 17 -8.20 4.67 12.76
C GLU A 17 -9.07 5.89 13.05
N GLY A 18 -8.62 6.78 13.94
CA GLY A 18 -9.29 8.05 14.24
C GLY A 18 -9.32 9.04 13.07
N LEU A 19 -8.37 8.93 12.14
CA LEU A 19 -8.27 9.78 10.96
C LEU A 19 -9.03 9.25 9.74
N ALA A 20 -9.51 8.01 9.78
CA ALA A 20 -10.23 7.39 8.67
C ALA A 20 -11.50 8.19 8.36
N SER A 21 -11.45 8.97 7.29
CA SER A 21 -12.58 9.74 6.75
C SER A 21 -12.92 9.19 5.36
N GLY A 22 -14.15 9.42 4.89
CA GLY A 22 -14.77 8.70 3.76
C GLY A 22 -13.96 8.53 2.47
N ASP A 23 -12.91 9.33 2.28
CA ASP A 23 -11.94 9.25 1.18
C ASP A 23 -11.01 8.03 1.23
N TRP A 24 -10.80 7.41 2.39
CA TRP A 24 -9.99 6.21 2.54
C TRP A 24 -10.49 5.32 3.68
N ARG A 25 -10.17 4.04 3.63
CA ARG A 25 -10.60 3.05 4.63
C ARG A 25 -9.39 2.35 5.22
N LEU A 26 -9.38 2.20 6.54
CA LEU A 26 -8.41 1.39 7.26
C LEU A 26 -9.02 0.00 7.52
N ARG A 27 -8.25 -1.05 7.23
CA ARG A 27 -8.60 -2.43 7.61
C ARG A 27 -7.41 -3.06 8.30
N LEU A 28 -7.58 -3.50 9.54
CA LEU A 28 -6.55 -4.27 10.25
C LEU A 28 -6.28 -5.59 9.49
N ALA A 29 -5.01 -5.95 9.34
CA ALA A 29 -4.63 -7.15 8.61
C ALA A 29 -4.82 -8.39 9.50
N THR A 30 -5.41 -9.45 8.95
CA THR A 30 -5.43 -10.78 9.57
C THR A 30 -4.05 -11.40 9.42
N GLY A 31 -3.24 -11.36 10.48
CA GLY A 31 -1.87 -11.88 10.46
C GLY A 31 -0.95 -11.36 11.58
N GLY A 32 -1.37 -10.33 12.32
CA GLY A 32 -0.68 -9.90 13.53
C GLY A 32 -1.10 -8.49 13.99
N PRO A 33 -0.92 -8.16 15.28
CA PRO A 33 -1.38 -6.90 15.87
C PRO A 33 -0.66 -5.64 15.35
N ALA A 34 0.40 -5.80 14.55
CA ALA A 34 1.25 -4.72 14.07
C ALA A 34 1.12 -4.45 12.55
N SER A 35 0.00 -4.82 11.92
CA SER A 35 -0.22 -4.50 10.51
C SER A 35 -1.65 -4.10 10.17
N ALA A 36 -1.78 -3.13 9.28
CA ALA A 36 -3.05 -2.70 8.69
C ALA A 36 -2.88 -2.38 7.20
N VAL A 37 -4.00 -2.34 6.48
CA VAL A 37 -4.08 -1.93 5.08
C VAL A 37 -4.94 -0.68 4.99
N LEU A 38 -4.44 0.37 4.36
CA LEU A 38 -5.23 1.53 3.98
C LEU A 38 -5.55 1.45 2.50
N THR A 39 -6.80 1.76 2.17
CA THR A 39 -7.29 1.75 0.79
C THR A 39 -7.91 3.08 0.42
N ARG A 40 -7.53 3.63 -0.75
CA ARG A 40 -8.15 4.80 -1.38
C ARG A 40 -8.42 4.49 -2.85
N GLY A 41 -9.68 4.29 -3.22
CA GLY A 41 -10.03 3.79 -4.55
C GLY A 41 -9.40 2.41 -4.79
N ARG A 42 -8.54 2.29 -5.81
CA ARG A 42 -7.77 1.07 -6.10
C ARG A 42 -6.42 0.99 -5.39
N ALA A 43 -5.91 2.11 -4.87
CA ALA A 43 -4.62 2.16 -4.20
C ALA A 43 -4.69 1.49 -2.83
N LYS A 44 -3.72 0.61 -2.55
CA LYS A 44 -3.59 -0.17 -1.32
C LYS A 44 -2.20 0.02 -0.74
N ILE A 45 -2.13 0.49 0.51
CA ILE A 45 -0.87 0.60 1.25
C ILE A 45 -0.91 -0.27 2.50
N ALA A 46 0.18 -0.99 2.78
CA ALA A 46 0.36 -1.65 4.06
C ALA A 46 1.01 -0.70 5.05
N ILE A 47 0.51 -0.66 6.29
CA ILE A 47 1.21 -0.11 7.45
C ILE A 47 1.74 -1.29 8.24
N VAL A 48 3.04 -1.31 8.52
CA VAL A 48 3.71 -2.46 9.12
C VAL A 48 4.61 -1.98 10.26
N GLY A 49 4.46 -2.58 11.44
CA GLY A 49 5.38 -2.42 12.56
C GLY A 49 6.20 -3.68 12.84
N PRO A 50 7.03 -3.66 13.89
CA PRO A 50 7.85 -4.81 14.28
C PRO A 50 7.00 -6.08 14.45
N GLY A 51 7.41 -7.16 13.78
CA GLY A 51 6.71 -8.44 13.83
C GLY A 51 5.46 -8.55 12.93
N GLY A 52 5.05 -7.45 12.29
CA GLY A 52 4.03 -7.47 11.25
C GLY A 52 4.58 -7.89 9.89
N SER A 53 3.67 -8.29 8.99
CA SER A 53 3.95 -8.53 7.57
C SER A 53 2.99 -7.70 6.73
N ALA A 54 3.43 -7.26 5.55
CA ALA A 54 2.51 -6.72 4.56
C ALA A 54 1.58 -7.81 4.04
N ALA A 55 0.32 -7.44 3.76
CA ALA A 55 -0.61 -8.32 3.07
C ALA A 55 -0.15 -8.57 1.62
N PRO A 56 -0.42 -9.75 1.04
CA PRO A 56 -0.30 -9.92 -0.40
C PRO A 56 -1.28 -8.93 -1.08
N ASP A 57 -0.89 -8.38 -2.23
CA ASP A 57 -1.67 -7.42 -3.04
C ASP A 57 -1.75 -5.97 -2.53
N VAL A 58 -0.67 -5.46 -1.94
CA VAL A 58 -0.51 -4.02 -1.69
C VAL A 58 0.43 -3.40 -2.73
N ASP A 59 0.19 -2.13 -3.08
CA ASP A 59 1.02 -1.42 -4.05
C ASP A 59 2.35 -1.00 -3.43
N ILE A 60 2.31 -0.56 -2.16
CA ILE A 60 3.49 -0.19 -1.37
C ILE A 60 3.29 -0.55 0.11
N ALA A 61 4.37 -0.55 0.88
CA ALA A 61 4.33 -0.64 2.35
C ALA A 61 4.99 0.58 3.01
N VAL A 62 4.50 0.93 4.20
CA VAL A 62 5.08 1.93 5.10
C VAL A 62 5.41 1.25 6.42
N ALA A 63 6.71 1.18 6.72
CA ALA A 63 7.27 0.56 7.90
C ALA A 63 7.52 1.59 9.00
N PHE A 64 6.98 1.36 10.20
CA PHE A 64 7.24 2.17 11.39
C PHE A 64 7.87 1.33 12.48
N ALA A 65 9.07 1.69 12.94
CA ALA A 65 9.78 0.93 13.97
C ALA A 65 10.80 1.80 14.72
N SER A 66 11.38 1.27 15.80
CA SER A 66 12.58 1.87 16.36
C SER A 66 13.77 1.76 15.38
N PRO A 67 14.80 2.62 15.49
CA PRO A 67 15.95 2.59 14.57
C PRO A 67 16.62 1.21 14.46
N SER A 68 16.71 0.48 15.58
CA SER A 68 17.29 -0.87 15.62
C SER A 68 16.44 -1.93 14.91
N GLU A 69 15.13 -1.74 14.83
CA GLU A 69 14.18 -2.73 14.28
C GLU A 69 13.81 -2.45 12.82
N LEU A 70 14.07 -1.23 12.33
CA LEU A 70 13.62 -0.76 11.03
C LEU A 70 14.28 -1.51 9.88
N ARG A 71 15.61 -1.72 9.93
CA ARG A 71 16.32 -2.48 8.90
C ARG A 71 15.88 -3.97 8.85
N PRO A 72 15.82 -4.70 9.98
CA PRO A 72 15.23 -6.04 10.01
C PRO A 72 13.76 -6.10 9.55
N LEU A 73 12.97 -5.07 9.81
CA LEU A 73 11.58 -4.99 9.36
C LEU A 73 11.51 -4.84 7.84
N VAL A 74 12.18 -3.84 7.27
CA VAL A 74 12.19 -3.56 5.82
C VAL A 74 12.64 -4.79 5.03
N ASN A 75 13.69 -5.48 5.47
CA ASN A 75 14.21 -6.67 4.79
C ASN A 75 13.22 -7.85 4.74
N ARG A 76 12.19 -7.86 5.59
CA ARG A 76 11.16 -8.93 5.60
C ARG A 76 9.93 -8.59 4.77
N ILE A 77 9.73 -7.32 4.41
CA ILE A 77 8.55 -6.89 3.68
C ILE A 77 8.75 -7.20 2.20
N ALA A 78 8.03 -8.21 1.70
CA ALA A 78 8.07 -8.65 0.31
C ALA A 78 7.11 -7.83 -0.57
N VAL A 79 7.40 -6.53 -0.73
CA VAL A 79 6.67 -5.65 -1.67
C VAL A 79 7.67 -4.85 -2.49
N GLU A 80 7.22 -4.37 -3.66
CA GLU A 80 8.07 -3.67 -4.61
C GLU A 80 8.67 -2.37 -4.04
N ARG A 81 7.92 -1.66 -3.19
CA ARG A 81 8.36 -0.39 -2.59
C ARG A 81 8.00 -0.30 -1.11
N VAL A 82 9.01 -0.03 -0.30
CA VAL A 82 8.88 0.16 1.14
C VAL A 82 9.36 1.56 1.52
N LEU A 83 8.46 2.36 2.09
CA LEU A 83 8.80 3.59 2.81
C LEU A 83 9.06 3.23 4.27
N SER A 84 10.05 3.84 4.91
CA SER A 84 10.41 3.50 6.28
C SER A 84 10.62 4.74 7.12
N HIS A 85 10.06 4.73 8.33
CA HIS A 85 10.08 5.86 9.24
C HIS A 85 10.34 5.39 10.68
N GLU A 86 11.20 6.13 11.36
CA GLU A 86 11.53 5.87 12.76
C GLU A 86 10.43 6.41 13.68
N LEU A 87 10.19 5.68 14.77
CA LEU A 87 9.43 6.16 15.92
C LEU A 87 10.38 6.80 16.94
N PRO A 88 9.96 7.85 17.67
CA PRO A 88 8.61 8.43 17.69
C PRO A 88 8.30 9.37 16.53
N ILE A 89 7.00 9.52 16.23
CA ILE A 89 6.50 10.42 15.19
C ILE A 89 5.31 11.22 15.69
N ASP A 90 5.18 12.49 15.29
CA ASP A 90 4.00 13.30 15.58
C ASP A 90 2.85 13.01 14.60
N GLY A 91 1.61 13.29 15.02
CA GLY A 91 0.40 13.03 14.22
C GLY A 91 0.33 13.81 12.90
N GLU A 92 0.88 15.03 12.82
CA GLU A 92 0.92 15.78 11.55
C GLU A 92 1.88 15.15 10.55
N ARG A 93 3.04 14.71 11.02
CA ARG A 93 4.01 14.00 10.19
C ARG A 93 3.48 12.65 9.75
N LEU A 94 2.76 11.92 10.61
CA LEU A 94 2.06 10.69 10.23
C LEU A 94 1.05 10.95 9.11
N ARG A 95 0.20 11.99 9.24
CA ARG A 95 -0.76 12.39 8.21
C ARG A 95 -0.09 12.66 6.87
N ARG A 96 1.03 13.40 6.88
CA ARG A 96 1.79 13.72 5.68
C ARG A 96 2.35 12.46 5.02
N ILE A 97 3.00 11.59 5.80
CA ILE A 97 3.56 10.33 5.30
C ILE A 97 2.49 9.46 4.66
N VAL A 98 1.33 9.32 5.32
CA VAL A 98 0.23 8.52 4.76
C VAL A 98 -0.35 9.18 3.50
N GLY A 99 -0.48 10.51 3.47
CA GLY A 99 -0.89 11.23 2.27
C GLY A 99 0.04 10.99 1.08
N GLU A 100 1.36 11.12 1.30
CA GLU A 100 2.39 10.88 0.29
C GLU A 100 2.42 9.41 -0.15
N ALA A 101 2.30 8.48 0.79
CA ALA A 101 2.23 7.04 0.52
C ALA A 101 1.00 6.70 -0.35
N LEU A 102 -0.18 7.26 -0.04
CA LEU A 102 -1.38 7.05 -0.84
C LEU A 102 -1.24 7.62 -2.26
N GLN A 103 -0.63 8.80 -2.42
CA GLN A 103 -0.35 9.37 -3.74
C GLN A 103 0.62 8.50 -4.55
N LEU A 104 1.68 8.00 -3.90
CA LEU A 104 2.63 7.10 -4.52
C LEU A 104 1.97 5.78 -4.95
N ALA A 105 1.12 5.22 -4.09
CA ALA A 105 0.37 4.00 -4.39
C ALA A 105 -0.57 4.17 -5.60
N VAL A 106 -1.24 5.32 -5.71
CA VAL A 106 -2.03 5.66 -6.91
C VAL A 106 -1.16 5.70 -8.16
N ALA A 107 0.02 6.34 -8.10
CA ALA A 107 0.92 6.43 -9.23
C ALA A 107 1.47 5.05 -9.66
N VAL A 108 1.85 4.20 -8.69
CA VAL A 108 2.29 2.81 -8.93
C VAL A 108 1.18 2.00 -9.58
N GLY A 109 -0.05 2.08 -9.06
CA GLY A 109 -1.20 1.39 -9.63
C GLY A 109 -1.53 1.85 -11.05
N GLN A 110 -1.39 3.14 -11.36
CA GLN A 110 -1.59 3.68 -12.70
C GLN A 110 -0.50 3.24 -13.69
N ALA A 111 0.77 3.23 -13.26
CA ALA A 111 1.86 2.74 -14.09
C ALA A 111 1.64 1.26 -14.45
N ARG A 112 1.33 0.42 -13.46
CA ARG A 112 1.04 -1.01 -13.68
C ARG A 112 -0.15 -1.23 -14.61
N LEU A 113 -1.21 -0.45 -14.46
CA LEU A 113 -2.37 -0.51 -15.36
C LEU A 113 -1.97 -0.12 -16.80
N THR A 114 -1.10 0.88 -16.95
CA THR A 114 -0.63 1.32 -18.26
C THR A 114 0.20 0.22 -18.94
N ASP A 115 1.12 -0.40 -18.21
CA ASP A 115 1.94 -1.50 -18.71
C ASP A 115 1.06 -2.70 -19.12
N GLN A 116 0.07 -3.06 -18.29
CA GLN A 116 -0.90 -4.11 -18.62
C GLN A 116 -1.70 -3.80 -19.88
N LEU A 117 -2.17 -2.56 -20.06
CA LEU A 117 -2.90 -2.16 -21.26
C LEU A 117 -2.01 -2.17 -22.50
N LEU A 118 -0.73 -1.81 -22.36
CA LEU A 118 0.24 -1.90 -23.45
C LEU A 118 0.49 -3.35 -23.85
N ASP A 119 0.70 -4.24 -22.89
CA ASP A 119 0.91 -5.67 -23.14
C ASP A 119 -0.32 -6.30 -23.82
N ILE A 120 -1.52 -5.97 -23.34
CA ILE A 120 -2.79 -6.41 -23.98
C ILE A 120 -2.87 -5.86 -25.40
N GLY A 121 -2.61 -4.57 -25.61
CA GLY A 121 -2.66 -3.94 -26.93
C GLY A 121 -1.68 -4.56 -27.91
N LEU A 122 -0.45 -4.84 -27.47
CA LEU A 122 0.55 -5.57 -28.26
C LEU A 122 0.07 -6.99 -28.58
N ALA A 123 -0.45 -7.72 -27.60
CA ALA A 123 -0.91 -9.09 -27.80
C ALA A 123 -2.09 -9.15 -28.78
N LEU A 124 -3.05 -8.22 -28.68
CA LEU A 124 -4.17 -8.09 -29.61
C LEU A 124 -3.70 -7.72 -31.02
N ASN A 125 -2.72 -6.82 -31.15
CA ASN A 125 -2.19 -6.40 -32.45
C ASN A 125 -1.43 -7.53 -33.19
N HIS A 126 -0.82 -8.46 -32.44
CA HIS A 126 -0.14 -9.62 -33.02
C HIS A 126 -1.09 -10.79 -33.34
N GLU A 127 -2.29 -10.83 -32.74
CA GLU A 127 -3.26 -11.89 -32.95
C GLU A 127 -4.08 -11.63 -34.23
N ARG A 128 -4.10 -12.63 -35.12
CA ARG A 128 -4.80 -12.56 -36.42
C ARG A 128 -6.12 -13.32 -36.41
N ASP A 129 -6.35 -14.17 -35.40
CA ASP A 129 -7.60 -14.89 -35.21
C ASP A 129 -8.62 -14.05 -34.41
N PRO A 130 -9.72 -13.60 -35.03
CA PRO A 130 -10.72 -12.77 -34.36
C PRO A 130 -11.41 -13.48 -33.19
N GLN A 131 -11.47 -14.83 -33.16
CA GLN A 131 -12.04 -15.56 -32.02
C GLN A 131 -11.12 -15.49 -30.79
N ARG A 132 -9.80 -15.54 -31.00
CA ARG A 132 -8.81 -15.40 -29.94
C ARG A 132 -8.74 -13.97 -29.42
N VAL A 133 -8.83 -12.97 -30.30
CA VAL A 133 -8.98 -11.55 -29.92
C VAL A 133 -10.18 -11.37 -28.99
N LEU A 134 -11.35 -11.93 -29.34
CA LEU A 134 -12.55 -11.81 -28.53
C LEU A 134 -12.40 -12.50 -27.16
N ALA A 135 -11.81 -13.70 -27.14
CA ALA A 135 -11.54 -14.43 -25.90
C ALA A 135 -10.58 -13.66 -24.96
N MET A 136 -9.54 -13.05 -25.52
CA MET A 136 -8.61 -12.21 -24.78
C MET A 136 -9.28 -10.95 -24.23
N LEU A 137 -10.14 -10.27 -24.99
CA LEU A 137 -10.88 -9.10 -24.47
C LEU A 137 -11.79 -9.49 -23.30
N LEU A 138 -12.48 -10.62 -23.40
CA LEU A 138 -13.40 -11.10 -22.37
C LEU A 138 -12.68 -11.57 -21.09
N SER A 139 -11.44 -12.06 -21.18
CA SER A 139 -10.68 -12.47 -20.00
C SER A 139 -10.16 -11.30 -19.17
N HIS A 140 -9.95 -10.13 -19.79
CA HIS A 140 -9.43 -8.92 -19.12
C HIS A 140 -10.53 -7.95 -18.65
N ALA A 141 -11.78 -8.17 -19.05
CA ALA A 141 -12.93 -7.36 -18.65
C ALA A 141 -13.59 -7.79 -17.32
N ARG A 142 -13.09 -8.87 -16.69
CA ARG A 142 -13.56 -9.39 -15.40
C ARG A 142 -12.66 -8.91 -14.26
#